data_AF-A0A2S6TMV1-F1
#
_entry.id   AF-A0A2S6TMV1-F1
#
_cell.length_a   1.000
_cell.length_b   1.000
_cell.length_c   1.000
_cell.angle_alpha   90.00
_cell.angle_beta   90.00
_cell.angle_gamma   90.00
#
_symmetry.space_group_name_H-M   'P 1'
#
loop_
_entity.id
_entity.type
_entity.pdbx_description
1 polymer ?
#
loop_
_entity_poly.entity_id
_entity_poly.type
_entity_poly.pdbx_seq_one_letter_code
_entity_poly.pdbx_strand_id
1 'polypeptide(L)'
;LAIIGFCSGASQPSRDILVKGAAPTGASGKTFGFVYSGLDFGGAIGPIAFGYLMDGGHHRWVFLGTAILFAIAILTVLQLSKGSQR
;
A
#
# COMPACT_ATOMS: atom_id res chain seq x y z
N LEU A 1 -18.26 -12.76 -0.38
CA LEU A 1 -17.15 -12.87 0.60
C LEU A 1 -16.03 -13.79 0.12
N ALA A 2 -16.31 -15.02 -0.35
CA ALA A 2 -15.27 -15.97 -0.81
C ALA A 2 -14.32 -15.41 -1.88
N ILE A 3 -14.85 -14.73 -2.91
CA ILE A 3 -14.04 -14.14 -4.00
C ILE A 3 -13.17 -12.99 -3.48
N ILE A 4 -13.72 -12.12 -2.63
CA ILE A 4 -12.99 -10.99 -2.03
C ILE A 4 -11.85 -11.51 -1.14
N GLY A 5 -12.13 -12.52 -0.31
CA GLY A 5 -11.13 -13.17 0.53
C GLY A 5 -10.01 -13.81 -0.30
N PHE A 6 -10.37 -14.49 -1.39
CA PHE A 6 -9.40 -15.07 -2.33
C PHE A 6 -8.54 -14.00 -3.01
N CYS A 7 -9.14 -12.95 -3.56
CA CYS A 7 -8.40 -11.86 -4.21
C CYS A 7 -7.48 -11.11 -3.24
N SER A 8 -7.95 -10.84 -2.02
CA SER A 8 -7.13 -10.20 -0.99
C SER A 8 -5.95 -11.09 -0.57
N GLY A 9 -6.22 -12.39 -0.37
CA GLY A 9 -5.19 -13.38 -0.03
C GLY A 9 -4.12 -13.53 -1.12
N ALA A 10 -4.50 -13.43 -2.40
CA ALA A 10 -3.57 -13.49 -3.52
C ALA A 10 -2.77 -12.18 -3.73
N SER A 11 -3.31 -11.04 -3.32
CA SER A 11 -2.65 -9.73 -3.47
C SER A 11 -1.47 -9.58 -2.51
N GLN A 12 -1.58 -10.18 -1.32
CA GLN A 12 -0.54 -10.20 -0.28
C GLN A 12 0.82 -10.74 -0.82
N PRO A 13 0.94 -11.99 -1.33
CA PRO A 13 2.21 -12.50 -1.84
C PRO A 13 2.75 -11.71 -3.05
N SER A 14 1.89 -11.12 -3.88
CA SER A 14 2.31 -10.32 -5.02
C SER A 14 3.16 -9.10 -4.60
N ARG A 15 2.73 -8.38 -3.56
CA ARG A 15 3.49 -7.22 -3.06
C ARG A 15 4.80 -7.62 -2.40
N ASP A 16 4.85 -8.78 -1.74
CA ASP A 16 6.05 -9.25 -1.04
C ASP A 16 7.12 -9.69 -2.04
N ILE A 17 6.73 -10.27 -3.17
CA ILE A 17 7.66 -10.59 -4.28
C ILE A 17 8.24 -9.31 -4.90
N LEU A 18 7.41 -8.27 -5.10
CA LEU A 18 7.87 -6.97 -5.62
C LEU A 18 8.87 -6.31 -4.67
N VAL A 19 8.59 -6.29 -3.37
CA VAL A 19 9.50 -5.72 -2.35
C VAL A 19 10.80 -6.51 -2.27
N LYS A 20 10.73 -7.85 -2.35
CA LYS A 20 11.93 -8.69 -2.38
C LYS A 20 12.78 -8.44 -3.62
N GLY A 21 12.16 -8.25 -4.79
CA GLY A 21 12.86 -7.91 -6.03
C GLY A 21 13.48 -6.51 -6.01
N ALA A 22 12.87 -5.58 -5.29
CA ALA A 22 13.40 -4.23 -5.07
C ALA A 22 14.54 -4.17 -4.06
N ALA A 23 14.66 -5.17 -3.19
CA ALA A 23 15.60 -5.15 -2.08
C ALA A 23 17.04 -5.44 -2.55
N PRO A 24 18.05 -4.65 -2.12
CA PRO A 24 19.44 -4.93 -2.43
C PRO A 24 19.91 -6.26 -1.83
N THR A 25 20.86 -6.93 -2.50
CA THR A 25 21.45 -8.20 -2.04
C THR A 25 22.00 -8.07 -0.61
N GLY A 26 21.47 -8.89 0.31
CA GLY A 26 21.87 -8.89 1.73
C GLY A 26 21.14 -7.90 2.64
N ALA A 27 20.24 -7.06 2.12
CA ALA A 27 19.50 -6.05 2.90
C ALA A 27 17.97 -6.23 2.89
N SER A 28 17.47 -7.41 2.49
CA SER A 28 16.04 -7.69 2.42
C SER A 28 15.31 -7.45 3.74
N GLY A 29 15.89 -7.86 4.88
CA GLY A 29 15.26 -7.64 6.19
C GLY A 29 15.05 -6.16 6.55
N LYS A 30 15.99 -5.28 6.18
CA LYS A 30 15.86 -3.83 6.40
C LYS A 30 14.79 -3.22 5.49
N THR A 31 14.72 -3.68 4.24
CA THR A 31 13.75 -3.20 3.24
C THR A 31 12.33 -3.61 3.62
N PHE A 32 12.13 -4.88 3.99
CA PHE A 32 10.84 -5.37 4.49
C PHE A 32 10.42 -4.66 5.78
N GLY A 33 11.36 -4.47 6.72
CA GLY A 33 11.11 -3.72 7.96
C GLY A 33 10.63 -2.30 7.68
N PHE A 34 11.25 -1.59 6.73
CA PHE A 34 10.82 -0.25 6.34
C PHE A 34 9.43 -0.23 5.69
N VAL A 35 9.16 -1.13 4.74
CA VAL A 35 7.86 -1.19 4.04
C VAL A 35 6.72 -1.54 5.00
N TYR A 36 6.90 -2.56 5.85
CA TYR A 36 5.88 -2.98 6.80
C TYR A 36 5.65 -1.93 7.89
N SER A 37 6.70 -1.25 8.35
CA SER A 37 6.55 -0.11 9.27
C SER A 37 5.67 1.00 8.67
N GLY A 38 5.77 1.22 7.35
CA GLY A 38 4.87 2.11 6.63
C GLY A 38 3.42 1.64 6.61
N LEU A 39 3.17 0.33 6.52
CA LEU A 39 1.82 -0.25 6.60
C LEU A 39 1.21 -0.08 8.00
N ASP A 40 1.97 -0.34 9.06
CA ASP A 40 1.51 -0.15 10.44
C ASP A 40 1.20 1.32 10.71
N PHE A 41 2.07 2.23 10.26
CA PHE A 41 1.86 3.67 10.39
C PHE A 41 0.62 4.14 9.60
N GLY A 42 0.45 3.68 8.37
CA GLY A 42 -0.74 3.96 7.56
C GLY A 42 -2.01 3.41 8.20
N GLY A 43 -1.95 2.22 8.81
CA GLY A 43 -3.04 1.61 9.56
C GLY A 43 -3.41 2.38 10.83
N ALA A 44 -2.43 3.00 11.50
CA ALA A 44 -2.65 3.84 12.67
C ALA A 44 -3.25 5.21 12.31
N ILE A 45 -2.73 5.86 11.26
CA ILE A 45 -3.16 7.21 10.85
C ILE A 45 -4.44 7.20 10.01
N GLY A 46 -4.65 6.17 9.19
CA GLY A 46 -5.78 6.07 8.27
C GLY A 46 -7.13 6.29 8.95
N PRO A 47 -7.48 5.55 10.02
CA PRO A 47 -8.73 5.73 10.74
C PRO A 47 -8.88 7.12 11.38
N ILE A 48 -7.78 7.72 11.85
CA ILE A 48 -7.80 9.06 12.45
C ILE A 48 -8.10 10.11 11.38
N ALA A 49 -7.37 10.07 10.27
CA ALA A 49 -7.52 11.02 9.17
C ALA A 49 -8.89 10.87 8.49
N PHE A 50 -9.23 9.65 8.05
CA PHE A 50 -10.48 9.39 7.35
C PHE A 50 -11.70 9.38 8.27
N GLY A 51 -11.55 9.03 9.54
CA GLY A 51 -12.61 9.10 10.55
C GLY A 51 -13.05 10.53 10.81
N TYR A 52 -12.10 11.46 10.98
CA TYR A 52 -12.41 12.89 11.11
C TYR A 52 -13.16 13.44 9.88
N LEU A 53 -12.75 13.02 8.68
CA LEU A 53 -13.43 13.37 7.42
C LEU A 53 -14.84 12.77 7.32
N MET A 54 -15.06 11.57 7.88
CA MET A 54 -16.36 10.91 7.92
C MET A 54 -17.31 11.59 8.91
N ASP A 55 -16.81 11.92 10.10
CA ASP A 55 -17.58 12.60 11.16
C ASP A 55 -18.03 14.00 10.74
N GLY A 56 -17.26 14.67 9.88
CA GLY A 56 -17.63 15.95 9.26
C GLY A 56 -18.72 15.86 8.16
N GLY A 57 -19.29 14.68 7.90
CA GLY A 57 -20.31 14.48 6.85
C GLY A 57 -19.78 14.55 5.41
N HIS A 58 -18.47 14.70 5.24
CA HIS A 58 -17.79 14.94 3.97
C HIS A 58 -17.36 13.63 3.27
N HIS A 59 -18.29 12.68 3.14
CA HIS A 59 -18.07 11.34 2.55
C HIS A 59 -17.35 11.37 1.18
N ARG A 60 -17.66 12.35 0.32
CA ARG A 60 -17.02 12.50 -1.01
C ARG A 60 -15.52 12.71 -0.93
N TRP A 61 -15.03 13.39 0.11
CA TRP A 61 -13.61 13.66 0.28
C TRP A 61 -12.83 12.43 0.75
N VAL A 62 -13.48 11.52 1.48
CA VAL A 62 -12.90 10.20 1.80
C VAL A 62 -12.63 9.43 0.51
N PHE A 63 -13.64 9.30 -0.37
CA PHE A 63 -13.46 8.60 -1.65
C PHE A 63 -12.38 9.24 -2.53
N LEU A 64 -12.35 10.58 -2.61
CA LEU A 64 -11.33 11.28 -3.39
C LEU A 64 -9.92 11.07 -2.80
N GLY A 65 -9.77 11.16 -1.47
CA GLY A 65 -8.51 10.92 -0.79
C GLY A 65 -8.00 9.50 -1.00
N THR A 66 -8.87 8.50 -0.87
CA THR A 66 -8.52 7.09 -1.12
C THR A 66 -8.14 6.86 -2.57
N ALA A 67 -8.84 7.47 -3.54
CA ALA A 67 -8.51 7.39 -4.96
C ALA A 67 -7.12 7.97 -5.26
N ILE A 68 -6.77 9.12 -4.66
CA ILE A 68 -5.46 9.74 -4.82
C ILE A 68 -4.36 8.84 -4.21
N LEU A 69 -4.57 8.29 -3.01
CA LEU A 69 -3.62 7.37 -2.39
C LEU A 69 -3.39 6.12 -3.25
N PHE A 70 -4.45 5.53 -3.81
CA PHE A 70 -4.31 4.41 -4.74
C PHE A 70 -3.58 4.81 -6.03
N ALA A 71 -3.84 6.00 -6.58
CA ALA A 71 -3.12 6.49 -7.76
C ALA A 71 -1.61 6.62 -7.49
N ILE A 72 -1.23 7.18 -6.33
CA ILE A 72 0.17 7.28 -5.89
C ILE A 72 0.78 5.89 -5.71
N ALA A 73 0.05 4.95 -5.11
CA ALA A 73 0.53 3.57 -4.94
C ALA A 73 0.80 2.89 -6.29
N ILE A 74 -0.13 3.03 -7.25
CA ILE A 74 0.03 2.50 -8.61
C ILE A 74 1.26 3.12 -9.29
N LEU A 75 1.40 4.45 -9.24
CA LEU A 75 2.56 5.15 -9.81
C LEU A 75 3.86 4.63 -9.20
N THR A 76 3.91 4.45 -7.88
CA THR A 76 5.09 3.94 -7.18
C THR A 76 5.48 2.55 -7.67
N VAL A 77 4.50 1.63 -7.81
CA VAL A 77 4.74 0.28 -8.33
C VAL A 77 5.21 0.31 -9.79
N LEU A 78 4.64 1.17 -10.62
CA LEU A 78 5.08 1.32 -12.02
C LEU A 78 6.51 1.83 -12.13
N GLN A 79 6.92 2.78 -11.27
CA GLN A 79 8.32 3.24 -11.21
C GLN A 79 9.26 2.12 -10.78
N LEU A 80 8.85 1.32 -9.80
CA LEU A 80 9.62 0.18 -9.33
C LEU A 80 9.79 -0.90 -10.41
N SER A 81 8.73 -1.19 -11.17
CA SER A 81 8.75 -2.13 -12.28
C SER A 81 9.68 -1.68 -13.41
N LYS A 82 9.73 -0.37 -13.71
CA LYS A 82 10.68 0.20 -14.70
C LYS A 82 12.13 0.12 -14.23
N GLY A 83 12.39 0.21 -12.93
CA GLY A 83 13.73 0.09 -12.35
C GLY A 83 14.26 -1.35 -12.32
N SER A 84 13.40 -2.36 -12.20
CA SER A 84 13.78 -3.78 -12.16
C SER A 84 14.12 -4.39 -13.54
N GLN A 85 13.83 -3.70 -14.63
CA GLN A 85 14.09 -4.13 -16.02
C GLN A 85 15.42 -3.60 -16.58
N ARG A 86 16.30 -3.08 -15.73
CA ARG A 86 17.61 -2.53 -16.09
C ARG A 86 18.69 -3.12 -15.21
#